data_AF-A0A934KPR0-F1
#
_entry.id   AF-A0A934KPR0-F1
#
_cell.length_a   1.000
_cell.length_b   1.000
_cell.length_c   1.000
_cell.angle_alpha   90.00
_cell.angle_beta   90.00
_cell.angle_gamma   90.00
#
_symmetry.space_group_name_H-M   'P 1'
#
loop_
_entity.id
_entity.type
_entity.pdbx_description
1 polymer ?
#
loop_
_entity_poly.entity_id
_entity_poly.type
_entity_poly.pdbx_seq_one_letter_code
_entity_poly.pdbx_strand_id
1 'polypeptide(L)'
;LVGVVYCLVSWTVGLPKRAPINSTLLKLLFPVALCHALGHVTSNVSFATVAVSFAHTIKALEPFFNAAATQFVLGQQVPLPLWLSLAPVVLGVSMASLTELSFNWTGFINAMIS
;
A
#
# COMPACT_ATOMS: atom_id res chain seq x y z
N LEU A 1 -3.39 17.05 -2.27
CA LEU A 1 -3.62 18.48 -1.93
C LEU A 1 -4.71 18.65 -0.87
N VAL A 2 -5.89 18.05 -1.05
CA VAL A 2 -7.05 18.18 -0.13
C VAL A 2 -6.68 17.83 1.32
N GLY A 3 -5.96 16.73 1.55
CA GLY A 3 -5.53 16.34 2.90
C GLY A 3 -4.58 17.34 3.57
N VAL A 4 -3.68 17.97 2.83
CA VAL A 4 -2.76 18.99 3.37
C VAL A 4 -3.53 20.24 3.78
N VAL A 5 -4.44 20.71 2.92
CA VAL A 5 -5.31 21.85 3.22
C VAL A 5 -6.16 21.55 4.46
N TYR A 6 -6.76 20.36 4.52
CA TYR A 6 -7.53 19.91 5.69
C TYR A 6 -6.69 19.89 6.98
N CYS A 7 -5.47 19.36 6.95
CA CYS A 7 -4.58 19.34 8.12
C CYS A 7 -4.17 20.75 8.56
N LEU A 8 -3.88 21.66 7.61
CA LEU A 8 -3.50 23.04 7.94
C LEU A 8 -4.67 23.82 8.54
N VAL A 9 -5.86 23.72 7.95
CA VAL A 9 -7.07 24.38 8.46
C VAL A 9 -7.49 23.81 9.80
N SER A 10 -7.41 22.50 10.00
CA SER A 10 -7.76 21.89 11.28
C SER A 10 -6.77 22.34 12.38
N TRP A 11 -5.46 22.42 12.08
CA TRP A 11 -4.46 22.97 13.01
C TRP A 11 -4.63 24.46 13.32
N THR A 12 -5.12 25.30 12.39
CA THR A 12 -5.41 26.72 12.69
C THR A 12 -6.63 26.87 13.60
N VAL A 13 -7.59 25.95 13.54
CA VAL A 13 -8.81 25.93 14.36
C VAL A 13 -8.59 25.23 15.72
N GLY A 14 -7.42 24.62 15.95
CA GLY A 14 -7.06 24.01 17.24
C GLY A 14 -7.58 22.58 17.44
N LEU A 15 -8.05 21.92 16.37
CA LEU A 15 -8.54 20.54 16.36
C LEU A 15 -7.77 19.75 15.29
N PRO A 16 -7.19 18.57 15.53
CA PRO A 16 -6.74 17.93 16.77
C PRO A 16 -5.40 18.52 17.29
N LYS A 17 -4.96 18.09 18.49
CA LYS A 17 -3.68 18.51 19.11
C LYS A 17 -2.53 18.41 18.09
N ARG A 18 -1.89 19.55 17.80
CA ARG A 18 -0.74 19.63 16.90
C ARG A 18 0.36 18.69 17.39
N ALA A 19 0.80 17.78 16.53
CA ALA A 19 1.95 16.93 16.83
C ALA A 19 3.21 17.81 16.98
N PRO A 20 4.09 17.54 17.96
CA PRO A 20 5.32 18.30 18.11
C PRO A 20 6.21 18.07 16.88
N ILE A 21 6.39 19.10 16.06
CA ILE A 21 7.27 19.05 14.89
C ILE A 21 8.71 19.14 15.39
N ASN A 22 9.29 18.00 15.74
CA ASN A 22 10.68 17.87 16.13
C ASN A 22 11.51 17.31 14.97
N SER A 23 12.78 17.73 14.86
CA SER A 23 13.71 17.23 13.84
C SER A 23 13.90 15.71 13.91
N THR A 24 13.87 15.13 15.12
CA THR A 24 13.91 13.67 15.33
C THR A 24 12.70 12.96 14.72
N LEU A 25 11.50 13.52 14.91
CA LEU A 25 10.26 12.96 14.36
C LEU A 25 10.24 13.07 12.84
N LEU A 26 10.67 14.22 12.30
CA LEU A 26 10.76 14.42 10.85
C LEU A 26 11.72 13.44 10.19
N LYS A 27 12.87 13.16 10.80
CA LYS A 27 13.83 12.16 10.30
C LYS A 27 13.24 10.74 10.27
N LEU A 28 12.42 10.37 11.26
CA LEU A 28 11.72 9.09 11.28
C LEU A 28 10.57 9.01 10.27
N LEU A 29 9.83 10.10 10.07
CA LEU A 29 8.69 10.14 9.15
C LEU A 29 9.11 10.21 7.68
N PHE A 30 10.25 10.84 7.39
CA PHE A 30 10.71 11.07 6.03
C PHE A 30 10.76 9.80 5.15
N PRO A 31 11.39 8.68 5.58
CA PRO A 31 11.40 7.46 4.76
C PRO A 31 10.00 6.89 4.56
N VAL A 32 9.13 6.92 5.57
CA VAL A 32 7.75 6.44 5.48
C VAL A 32 6.94 7.31 4.49
N ALA A 33 7.11 8.63 4.55
CA ALA A 33 6.47 9.56 3.64
C ALA A 33 6.93 9.37 2.18
N LEU A 34 8.22 9.07 1.97
CA LEU A 34 8.74 8.72 0.65
C LEU A 34 8.13 7.43 0.12
N CYS A 35 8.09 6.36 0.93
CA CYS A 35 7.45 5.10 0.53
C CYS A 35 5.97 5.32 0.19
N HIS A 36 5.25 6.11 0.99
CA HIS A 36 3.85 6.43 0.74
C HIS A 36 3.66 7.24 -0.55
N ALA A 37 4.53 8.22 -0.83
CA ALA A 37 4.50 8.97 -2.07
C ALA A 37 4.79 8.09 -3.29
N LEU A 38 5.75 7.17 -3.18
CA LEU A 38 6.05 6.19 -4.22
C LEU A 38 4.84 5.28 -4.49
N GLY A 39 4.23 4.72 -3.45
CA GLY A 39 3.03 3.89 -3.59
C GLY A 39 1.86 4.63 -4.25
N HIS A 40 1.68 5.92 -3.94
CA HIS A 40 0.70 6.75 -4.62
C HIS A 40 0.98 6.92 -6.12
N VAL A 41 2.24 7.16 -6.50
CA VAL A 41 2.62 7.32 -7.91
C VAL A 41 2.45 6.00 -8.66
N THR A 42 2.95 4.89 -8.13
CA THR A 42 2.85 3.57 -8.77
C THR A 42 1.39 3.12 -8.87
N SER A 43 0.55 3.40 -7.86
CA SER A 43 -0.88 3.13 -7.97
C SER A 43 -1.52 3.87 -9.15
N ASN A 44 -1.16 5.15 -9.36
CA ASN A 44 -1.71 5.93 -10.48
C ASN A 44 -1.19 5.45 -11.83
N VAL A 45 0.08 5.02 -11.91
CA VAL A 45 0.63 4.38 -13.12
C VAL A 45 -0.11 3.09 -13.44
N SER A 46 -0.45 2.30 -12.43
CA SER A 46 -1.27 1.09 -12.62
C SER A 46 -2.66 1.44 -13.18
N PHE A 47 -3.35 2.42 -12.61
CA PHE A 47 -4.66 2.84 -13.12
C PHE A 47 -4.62 3.42 -14.55
N ALA A 48 -3.47 3.93 -14.99
CA ALA A 48 -3.29 4.38 -16.36
C ALA A 48 -3.01 3.23 -17.35
N THR A 49 -2.66 2.04 -16.87
CA THR A 49 -2.15 0.93 -17.70
C THR A 49 -3.03 -0.32 -17.66
N VAL A 50 -3.80 -0.53 -16.60
CA VAL A 50 -4.73 -1.67 -16.45
C VAL A 50 -6.09 -1.19 -15.91
N ALA A 51 -7.09 -2.06 -15.97
CA ALA A 51 -8.41 -1.77 -15.39
C ALA A 51 -8.29 -1.49 -13.89
N VAL A 52 -9.01 -0.46 -13.40
CA VAL A 52 -8.99 -0.05 -11.98
C VAL A 52 -9.47 -1.18 -11.07
N SER A 53 -10.48 -1.93 -11.50
CA SER A 53 -10.96 -3.14 -10.80
C SER A 53 -9.85 -4.18 -10.64
N PHE A 54 -9.08 -4.44 -11.71
CA PHE A 54 -7.97 -5.37 -11.66
C PHE A 54 -6.84 -4.88 -10.75
N ALA A 55 -6.50 -3.60 -10.80
CA ALA A 55 -5.51 -3.01 -9.89
C ALA A 55 -5.93 -3.13 -8.41
N HIS A 56 -7.23 -3.02 -8.09
CA HIS A 56 -7.73 -3.25 -6.73
C HIS A 56 -7.70 -4.74 -6.36
N THR A 57 -7.95 -5.65 -7.30
CA THR A 57 -7.76 -7.08 -7.09
C THR A 57 -6.31 -7.41 -6.73
N ILE A 58 -5.33 -6.81 -7.41
CA ILE A 58 -3.91 -6.99 -7.08
C ILE A 58 -3.61 -6.48 -5.66
N LYS A 59 -4.11 -5.28 -5.30
CA LYS A 59 -3.92 -4.71 -3.97
C LYS A 59 -4.51 -5.57 -2.83
N ALA A 60 -5.41 -6.51 -3.14
CA ALA A 60 -5.87 -7.50 -2.16
C ALA A 60 -4.74 -8.41 -1.63
N LEU A 61 -3.55 -8.39 -2.23
CA LEU A 61 -2.35 -9.06 -1.74
C LEU A 61 -1.61 -8.32 -0.62
N GLU A 62 -2.02 -7.10 -0.25
CA GLU A 62 -1.46 -6.35 0.88
C GLU A 62 -1.27 -7.18 2.18
N PRO A 63 -2.26 -7.97 2.66
CA PRO A 63 -2.06 -8.81 3.85
C PRO A 63 -1.01 -9.90 3.67
N PHE A 64 -0.79 -10.40 2.45
CA PHE A 64 0.29 -11.35 2.16
C PHE A 64 1.66 -10.69 2.30
N PHE A 65 1.83 -9.50 1.71
CA PHE A 65 3.08 -8.75 1.82
C PHE A 65 3.37 -8.31 3.26
N ASN A 66 2.34 -7.92 4.01
CA ASN A 66 2.49 -7.58 5.42
C ASN A 66 2.94 -8.80 6.25
N ALA A 67 2.36 -9.98 6.02
CA ALA A 67 2.77 -11.22 6.69
C ALA A 67 4.21 -11.62 6.32
N ALA A 68 4.57 -11.49 5.04
CA ALA A 68 5.92 -11.75 4.57
C ALA A 68 6.95 -10.79 5.19
N ALA A 69 6.67 -9.48 5.23
CA ALA A 69 7.53 -8.49 5.87
C ALA A 69 7.66 -8.76 7.37
N THR A 70 6.56 -9.13 8.04
CA THR A 70 6.55 -9.48 9.47
C THR A 70 7.46 -10.67 9.77
N GLN A 71 7.36 -11.75 8.98
CA GLN A 71 8.19 -12.94 9.17
C GLN A 71 9.65 -12.73 8.75
N PHE A 72 9.89 -12.19 7.55
CA PHE A 72 11.23 -12.20 6.94
C PHE A 72 12.04 -10.92 7.19
N VAL A 73 11.40 -9.77 7.41
CA VAL A 73 12.10 -8.50 7.67
C VAL A 73 12.12 -8.17 9.16
N LEU A 74 10.99 -8.32 9.85
CA LEU A 74 10.87 -8.04 11.29
C LEU A 74 11.25 -9.25 12.17
N GLY A 75 11.36 -10.46 11.59
CA GLY A 75 11.73 -11.68 12.31
C GLY A 75 10.65 -12.21 13.26
N GLN A 76 9.40 -11.74 13.13
CA GLN A 76 8.28 -12.15 13.98
C GLN A 76 7.56 -13.36 13.39
N GLN A 77 7.42 -14.42 14.19
CA GLN A 77 6.79 -15.65 13.72
C GLN A 77 5.31 -15.46 13.39
N VAL A 78 4.98 -15.63 12.11
CA VAL A 78 3.61 -15.67 11.62
C VAL A 78 3.10 -17.12 11.66
N PRO A 79 1.98 -17.39 12.36
CA PRO A 79 1.48 -18.75 12.55
C PRO A 79 0.96 -19.37 11.25
N LEU A 80 1.13 -20.69 11.10
CA LEU A 80 0.74 -21.41 9.88
C LEU A 80 -0.72 -21.20 9.44
N PRO A 81 -1.73 -21.15 10.33
CA PRO A 81 -3.10 -20.86 9.93
C PRO A 81 -3.28 -19.53 9.19
N LEU A 82 -2.45 -18.51 9.50
CA LEU A 82 -2.48 -17.22 8.81
C LEU A 82 -1.89 -17.34 7.40
N TRP A 83 -0.84 -18.13 7.21
CA TRP A 83 -0.34 -18.43 5.87
C TRP A 83 -1.36 -19.20 5.02
N LEU A 84 -2.07 -20.16 5.64
CA LEU A 84 -3.11 -20.92 4.97
C LEU A 84 -4.32 -20.06 4.59
N SER A 85 -4.69 -19.06 5.42
CA SER A 85 -5.78 -18.13 5.09
C SER A 85 -5.42 -17.16 3.95
N LEU A 86 -4.13 -16.88 3.75
CA LEU A 86 -3.64 -16.06 2.64
C LEU A 86 -3.57 -16.84 1.30
N ALA A 87 -3.44 -18.17 1.35
CA ALA A 87 -3.39 -19.02 0.16
C ALA A 87 -4.56 -18.78 -0.83
N PRO A 88 -5.86 -18.78 -0.42
CA PRO A 88 -6.95 -18.50 -1.35
C PRO A 88 -6.91 -17.09 -1.94
N VAL A 89 -6.37 -16.10 -1.20
CA VAL A 89 -6.21 -14.73 -1.72
C VAL A 89 -5.19 -14.72 -2.85
N VAL A 90 -4.01 -15.32 -2.63
CA VAL A 90 -2.95 -15.42 -3.65
C VAL A 90 -3.44 -16.17 -4.89
N LEU A 91 -4.16 -17.28 -4.69
CA LEU A 91 -4.76 -18.04 -5.79
C LEU A 91 -5.80 -17.22 -6.55
N GLY A 92 -6.69 -16.49 -5.85
CA GLY A 92 -7.69 -15.63 -6.47
C GLY A 92 -7.08 -14.54 -7.34
N VAL A 93 -6.05 -13.85 -6.85
CA VAL A 93 -5.37 -12.80 -7.62
C VAL A 93 -4.58 -13.37 -8.79
N SER A 94 -3.96 -14.55 -8.62
CA SER A 94 -3.29 -15.26 -9.70
C SER A 94 -4.27 -15.63 -10.81
N MET A 95 -5.44 -16.17 -10.46
CA MET A 95 -6.47 -16.56 -11.41
C MET A 95 -7.05 -15.33 -12.12
N ALA A 96 -7.35 -14.25 -11.39
CA ALA A 96 -7.80 -12.99 -11.97
C ALA A 96 -6.78 -12.45 -12.99
N SER A 97 -5.48 -12.51 -12.67
CA SER A 97 -4.40 -12.05 -13.56
C SER A 97 -4.30 -12.85 -14.85
N LEU A 98 -4.58 -14.16 -14.82
CA LEU A 98 -4.58 -15.02 -16.00
C LEU A 98 -5.79 -14.77 -16.92
N THR A 99 -6.91 -14.29 -16.36
CA THR A 99 -8.16 -14.09 -17.11
C THR A 99 -8.42 -12.64 -17.52
N GLU A 100 -7.62 -11.70 -17.04
CA GLU A 100 -7.84 -10.28 -17.28
C GLU A 100 -7.48 -9.88 -18.72
N LEU A 101 -8.48 -9.42 -19.50
CA LEU A 101 -8.26 -9.00 -20.90
C LEU A 101 -7.28 -7.83 -21.03
N SER A 102 -7.27 -6.94 -20.03
CA SER A 102 -6.43 -5.74 -20.01
C SER A 102 -5.13 -5.97 -19.24
N PHE A 103 -4.67 -7.22 -19.10
CA PHE A 103 -3.46 -7.52 -18.36
C PHE A 103 -2.24 -6.84 -19.01
N ASN A 104 -1.48 -6.11 -18.20
CA ASN A 104 -0.22 -5.50 -18.59
C ASN A 104 0.80 -5.65 -17.46
N TRP A 105 2.00 -6.13 -17.79
CA TRP A 105 3.08 -6.33 -16.80
C TRP A 105 3.48 -5.04 -16.07
N THR A 106 3.53 -3.91 -16.76
CA THR A 106 3.85 -2.62 -16.15
C THR A 106 2.78 -2.26 -15.13
N GLY A 107 1.50 -2.36 -15.49
CA GLY A 107 0.40 -2.04 -14.56
C GLY A 107 0.29 -3.01 -13.40
N PHE A 108 0.58 -4.30 -13.64
CA PHE A 108 0.63 -5.33 -12.62
C PHE A 108 1.75 -5.06 -11.60
N ILE A 109 2.98 -4.85 -12.06
CA ILE A 109 4.13 -4.59 -11.17
C ILE A 109 3.91 -3.28 -10.39
N ASN A 110 3.39 -2.24 -11.03
CA ASN A 110 3.11 -0.98 -10.36
C ASN A 110 2.01 -1.12 -9.28
N ALA A 111 0.98 -1.94 -9.51
CA ALA A 111 -0.01 -2.27 -8.47
C ALA A 111 0.56 -3.12 -7.32
N MET A 112 1.57 -3.94 -7.60
CA MET A 112 2.26 -4.75 -6.57
C MET A 112 3.21 -3.92 -5.71
N ILE A 113 3.79 -2.85 -6.27
CA ILE A 113 4.67 -1.93 -5.53
C ILE A 113 3.86 -0.96 -4.65
N SER A 114 2.63 -0.61 -5.07
CA SER A 114 1.76 0.32 -4.35
C SER A 114 1.06 -0.30 -3.16
#